data_AF-A0A7S3HYL2-F1
#
_entry.id   AF-A0A7S3HYL2-F1
#
_cell.length_a   1.000
_cell.length_b   1.000
_cell.length_c   1.000
_cell.angle_alpha   90.00
_cell.angle_beta   90.00
_cell.angle_gamma   90.00
#
_symmetry.space_group_name_H-M   'P 1'
#
loop_
_entity.id
_entity.type
_entity.pdbx_description
1 polymer ?
#
loop_
_entity_poly.entity_id
_entity_poly.type
_entity_poly.pdbx_seq_one_letter_code
_entity_poly.pdbx_strand_id
1 'polypeptide(L)'
;MIRKTIVSLFALISSAQNVNPNGIKGSLDIAVIQQAKDVYMDTLLDVLNNLVIPDVGDDKDYLHGNHVSVQQNAQDVTFTSDVENNAIMLTANNLSANFYTDSFRGHSWIFVAKGNARVEMKTVNIGLGLSFETQTLESGRVVPAVKAVDVLVDINHEDISIHISGNIWADFASAFEIFFKSTVVSLIQDTVRDTLTDSVPIYINGVLAKSNASWSVAGFENWELDWMTAFPAIVTDTSIECGFRGIMYDTQ
;
A
#
# COMPACT_ATOMS: atom_id res chain seq x y z
N MET A 1 15.23 12.45 -3.95
CA MET A 1 14.93 12.01 -5.33
C MET A 1 13.48 11.54 -5.48
N ILE A 2 12.94 10.81 -4.49
CA ILE A 2 11.56 10.27 -4.43
C ILE A 2 10.43 11.31 -4.67
N ARG A 3 10.57 12.55 -4.18
CA ARG A 3 9.55 13.61 -4.37
C ARG A 3 9.38 14.06 -5.83
N LYS A 4 10.37 13.85 -6.69
CA LYS A 4 10.30 14.29 -8.09
C LYS A 4 9.60 13.25 -8.98
N THR A 5 9.73 11.96 -8.66
CA THR A 5 9.20 10.87 -9.50
C THR A 5 7.67 10.74 -9.41
N ILE A 6 7.08 10.90 -8.22
CA ILE A 6 5.61 10.86 -8.04
C ILE A 6 4.94 12.09 -8.68
N VAL A 7 5.63 13.24 -8.68
CA VAL A 7 5.11 14.50 -9.25
C VAL A 7 5.29 14.58 -10.77
N SER A 8 6.35 13.96 -11.33
CA SER A 8 6.54 13.86 -12.79
C SER A 8 5.50 12.97 -13.50
N LEU A 9 4.73 12.20 -12.74
CA LEU A 9 3.71 11.28 -13.25
C LEU A 9 2.54 11.98 -13.97
N PHE A 10 2.31 13.28 -13.69
CA PHE A 10 1.20 14.04 -14.27
C PHE A 10 1.56 14.85 -15.53
N ALA A 11 2.78 14.74 -16.05
CA ALA A 11 3.30 15.64 -17.10
C ALA A 11 3.21 15.11 -18.55
N LEU A 12 2.40 14.08 -18.84
CA LEU A 12 2.14 13.64 -20.22
C LEU A 12 0.71 14.04 -20.63
N ILE A 13 0.64 15.15 -21.38
CA ILE A 13 -0.58 15.78 -21.86
C ILE A 13 -0.95 15.15 -23.21
N SER A 14 -2.05 14.39 -23.25
CA SER A 14 -2.80 14.13 -24.47
C SER A 14 -4.22 14.69 -24.28
N SER A 15 -4.61 15.61 -25.14
CA SER A 15 -5.84 16.39 -24.97
C SER A 15 -7.05 15.65 -25.57
N ALA A 16 -7.86 15.01 -24.74
CA ALA A 16 -9.18 14.50 -25.15
C ALA A 16 -10.31 15.51 -24.80
N GLN A 17 -11.20 15.79 -25.75
CA GLN A 17 -12.33 16.70 -25.57
C GLN A 17 -13.48 16.03 -24.80
N ASN A 18 -13.72 16.50 -23.57
CA ASN A 18 -14.93 16.30 -22.80
C ASN A 18 -15.23 17.59 -22.00
N VAL A 19 -16.52 17.84 -21.76
CA VAL A 19 -17.17 19.10 -21.31
C VAL A 19 -16.83 19.46 -19.85
N ASN A 20 -15.54 19.55 -19.55
CA ASN A 20 -15.00 19.87 -18.26
C ASN A 20 -14.16 21.16 -18.41
N PRO A 21 -14.42 22.25 -17.67
CA PRO A 21 -13.77 23.57 -17.86
C PRO A 21 -12.27 23.60 -17.50
N ASN A 22 -11.60 22.46 -17.54
CA ASN A 22 -10.18 22.30 -17.24
C ASN A 22 -9.33 22.86 -18.39
N GLY A 23 -8.37 23.72 -18.06
CA GLY A 23 -7.44 24.31 -19.03
C GLY A 23 -6.38 23.33 -19.53
N ILE A 24 -6.05 22.31 -18.74
CA ILE A 24 -5.11 21.23 -19.10
C ILE A 24 -5.78 19.88 -18.85
N LYS A 25 -5.51 18.89 -19.72
CA LYS A 25 -5.92 17.50 -19.52
C LYS A 25 -4.71 16.59 -19.69
N GLY A 26 -4.54 15.67 -18.75
CA GLY A 26 -3.51 14.64 -18.78
C GLY A 26 -4.16 13.27 -18.90
N SER A 27 -3.47 12.37 -19.57
CA SER A 27 -3.84 10.95 -19.61
C SER A 27 -2.57 10.13 -19.39
N LEU A 28 -2.63 9.20 -18.46
CA LEU A 28 -1.55 8.29 -18.13
C LEU A 28 -1.95 6.88 -18.51
N ASP A 29 -1.23 6.29 -19.46
CA ASP A 29 -1.44 4.91 -19.88
C ASP A 29 -1.02 3.93 -18.77
N ILE A 30 -1.87 2.94 -18.49
CA ILE A 30 -1.62 1.91 -17.47
C ILE A 30 -0.37 1.10 -17.81
N ALA A 31 -0.03 0.92 -19.09
CA ALA A 31 1.21 0.27 -19.52
C ALA A 31 2.46 1.04 -19.04
N VAL A 32 2.38 2.35 -18.85
CA VAL A 32 3.48 3.15 -18.27
C VAL A 32 3.60 2.89 -16.77
N ILE A 33 2.48 2.77 -16.06
CA ILE A 33 2.47 2.38 -14.64
C ILE A 33 3.06 0.98 -14.47
N GLN A 34 2.67 0.04 -15.33
CA GLN A 34 3.21 -1.32 -15.34
C GLN A 34 4.72 -1.35 -15.57
N GLN A 35 5.28 -0.45 -16.41
CA GLN A 35 6.72 -0.33 -16.59
C GLN A 35 7.44 0.21 -15.35
N ALA A 36 6.77 1.05 -14.56
CA ALA A 36 7.31 1.64 -13.34
C ALA A 36 7.04 0.80 -12.08
N LYS A 37 6.58 -0.45 -12.23
CA LYS A 37 6.21 -1.34 -11.11
C LYS A 37 7.31 -1.51 -10.07
N ASP A 38 8.58 -1.56 -10.47
CA ASP A 38 9.71 -1.71 -9.56
C ASP A 38 9.77 -0.56 -8.54
N VAL A 39 9.51 0.68 -8.99
CA VAL A 39 9.55 1.89 -8.13
C VAL A 39 8.42 1.89 -7.11
N TYR A 40 7.22 1.50 -7.53
CA TYR A 40 6.05 1.45 -6.65
C TYR A 40 6.15 0.28 -5.67
N MET A 41 6.68 -0.86 -6.12
CA MET A 41 6.81 -2.05 -5.30
C MET A 41 7.84 -1.84 -4.19
N ASP A 42 8.94 -1.13 -4.44
CA ASP A 42 9.90 -0.78 -3.38
C ASP A 42 9.22 0.00 -2.25
N THR A 43 8.32 0.93 -2.60
CA THR A 43 7.57 1.72 -1.60
C THR A 43 6.57 0.86 -0.84
N LEU A 44 5.85 -0.03 -1.54
CA LEU A 44 4.89 -0.93 -0.91
C LEU A 44 5.58 -1.95 0.01
N LEU A 45 6.72 -2.52 -0.42
CA LEU A 45 7.54 -3.39 0.39
C LEU A 45 8.09 -2.68 1.61
N ASP A 46 8.50 -1.42 1.48
CA ASP A 46 8.94 -0.62 2.63
C ASP A 46 7.80 -0.44 3.65
N VAL A 47 6.57 -0.17 3.21
CA VAL A 47 5.40 -0.12 4.10
C VAL A 47 5.14 -1.47 4.76
N LEU A 48 5.14 -2.56 4.00
CA LEU A 48 4.87 -3.91 4.51
C LEU A 48 5.96 -4.41 5.47
N ASN A 49 7.24 -4.10 5.20
CA ASN A 49 8.37 -4.51 6.03
C ASN A 49 8.52 -3.68 7.31
N ASN A 50 7.89 -2.51 7.37
CA ASN A 50 7.83 -1.68 8.57
C ASN A 50 6.49 -1.81 9.32
N LEU A 51 5.68 -2.82 8.99
CA LEU A 51 4.45 -3.14 9.72
C LEU A 51 4.78 -3.50 11.17
N VAL A 52 4.14 -2.79 12.10
CA VAL A 52 4.17 -3.13 13.52
C VAL A 52 3.04 -4.11 13.79
N ILE A 53 3.39 -5.39 13.96
CA ILE A 53 2.43 -6.40 14.40
C ILE A 53 2.33 -6.30 15.92
N PRO A 54 1.11 -6.11 16.49
CA PRO A 54 0.97 -5.99 17.92
C PRO A 54 1.36 -7.29 18.62
N ASP A 55 1.74 -7.15 19.88
CA ASP A 55 1.94 -8.29 20.76
C ASP A 55 0.61 -9.01 21.02
N VAL A 56 0.65 -10.34 21.10
CA VAL A 56 -0.54 -11.18 21.25
C VAL A 56 -0.46 -11.93 22.56
N GLY A 57 -1.56 -11.97 23.31
CA GLY A 57 -1.70 -12.80 24.51
C GLY A 57 -1.69 -12.03 25.83
N ASP A 58 -1.36 -12.71 26.92
CA ASP A 58 -1.32 -12.19 28.29
C ASP A 58 0.01 -12.51 28.99
N ASP A 59 0.12 -12.22 30.29
CA ASP A 59 1.34 -12.47 31.06
C ASP A 59 1.78 -13.96 31.05
N LYS A 60 0.88 -14.90 30.77
CA LYS A 60 1.11 -16.35 30.86
C LYS A 60 1.35 -16.98 29.50
N ASP A 61 0.64 -16.54 28.48
CA ASP A 61 0.71 -17.03 27.10
C ASP A 61 0.85 -15.84 26.15
N TYR A 62 2.01 -15.67 25.51
CA TYR A 62 2.29 -14.49 24.70
C TYR A 62 3.14 -14.72 23.45
N LEU A 63 3.09 -13.75 22.54
CA LEU A 63 3.98 -13.48 21.42
C LEU A 63 4.37 -12.00 21.44
N HIS A 64 5.64 -11.72 21.73
CA HIS A 64 6.19 -10.37 21.83
C HIS A 64 7.28 -10.11 20.79
N GLY A 65 7.37 -8.85 20.34
CA GLY A 65 8.37 -8.43 19.35
C GLY A 65 8.10 -9.08 18.00
N ASN A 66 6.86 -8.91 17.53
CA ASN A 66 6.38 -9.53 16.30
C ASN A 66 6.76 -8.68 15.10
N HIS A 67 7.36 -9.31 14.10
CA HIS A 67 7.84 -8.66 12.88
C HIS A 67 7.46 -9.47 11.64
N VAL A 68 7.08 -8.78 10.58
CA VAL A 68 6.83 -9.39 9.27
C VAL A 68 7.80 -8.80 8.26
N SER A 69 8.40 -9.67 7.46
CA SER A 69 9.19 -9.29 6.30
C SER A 69 8.63 -9.98 5.07
N VAL A 70 8.31 -9.21 4.04
CA VAL A 70 7.87 -9.70 2.74
C VAL A 70 9.02 -9.61 1.76
N GLN A 71 9.25 -10.69 1.02
CA GLN A 71 10.15 -10.70 -0.12
C GLN A 71 9.32 -10.92 -1.37
N GLN A 72 9.34 -9.93 -2.26
CA GLN A 72 8.63 -10.04 -3.52
C GLN A 72 9.49 -9.59 -4.69
N ASN A 73 9.42 -10.36 -5.77
CA ASN A 73 9.89 -9.88 -7.06
C ASN A 73 8.80 -9.01 -7.70
N ALA A 74 9.15 -7.77 -8.05
CA ALA A 74 8.24 -6.85 -8.74
C ALA A 74 7.70 -7.42 -10.08
N GLN A 75 8.32 -8.46 -10.63
CA GLN A 75 7.82 -9.13 -11.83
C GLN A 75 6.47 -9.83 -11.65
N ASP A 76 6.13 -10.29 -10.44
CA ASP A 76 4.86 -10.99 -10.18
C ASP A 76 3.75 -10.03 -9.70
N VAL A 77 3.97 -8.73 -9.89
CA VAL A 77 3.00 -7.67 -9.62
C VAL A 77 2.37 -7.20 -10.93
N THR A 78 1.04 -7.15 -10.93
CA THR A 78 0.24 -6.69 -12.06
C THR A 78 -0.60 -5.49 -11.67
N PHE A 79 -0.62 -4.48 -12.53
CA PHE A 79 -1.57 -3.38 -12.48
C PHE A 79 -2.66 -3.61 -13.53
N THR A 80 -3.92 -3.53 -13.11
CA THR A 80 -5.08 -3.59 -14.00
C THR A 80 -6.04 -2.45 -13.71
N SER A 81 -6.79 -2.03 -14.72
CA SER A 81 -7.92 -1.12 -14.55
C SER A 81 -9.12 -1.86 -13.97
N ASP A 82 -9.81 -1.19 -13.05
CA ASP A 82 -11.16 -1.51 -12.65
C ASP A 82 -12.04 -0.30 -12.94
N VAL A 83 -12.62 -0.30 -14.14
CA VAL A 83 -13.43 0.82 -14.65
C VAL A 83 -14.73 0.96 -13.87
N GLU A 84 -15.29 -0.14 -13.37
CA GLU A 84 -16.55 -0.12 -12.62
C GLU A 84 -16.38 0.63 -11.29
N ASN A 85 -15.26 0.42 -10.61
CA ASN A 85 -14.93 1.08 -9.35
C ASN A 85 -14.09 2.37 -9.50
N ASN A 86 -13.82 2.81 -10.74
CA ASN A 86 -12.94 3.95 -11.04
C ASN A 86 -11.57 3.81 -10.35
N ALA A 87 -10.98 2.62 -10.43
CA ALA A 87 -9.82 2.24 -9.63
C ALA A 87 -8.71 1.57 -10.46
N ILE A 88 -7.49 1.64 -9.94
CA ILE A 88 -6.38 0.82 -10.40
C ILE A 88 -6.14 -0.26 -9.37
N MET A 89 -6.14 -1.51 -9.82
CA MET A 89 -5.86 -2.68 -9.02
C MET A 89 -4.39 -3.03 -9.13
N LEU A 90 -3.70 -3.03 -7.99
CA LEU A 90 -2.40 -3.67 -7.84
C LEU A 90 -2.63 -5.05 -7.25
N THR A 91 -2.15 -6.08 -7.93
CA THR A 91 -2.22 -7.47 -7.46
C THR A 91 -0.82 -8.06 -7.44
N ALA A 92 -0.44 -8.63 -6.30
CA ALA A 92 0.79 -9.36 -6.11
C ALA A 92 0.45 -10.77 -5.62
N ASN A 93 0.70 -11.77 -6.46
CA ASN A 93 0.35 -13.17 -6.19
C ASN A 93 1.59 -13.99 -5.87
N ASN A 94 1.42 -15.05 -5.08
CA ASN A 94 2.48 -15.98 -4.71
C ASN A 94 3.68 -15.31 -4.02
N LEU A 95 3.40 -14.34 -3.15
CA LEU A 95 4.38 -13.68 -2.32
C LEU A 95 4.90 -14.64 -1.24
N SER A 96 6.18 -14.51 -0.92
CA SER A 96 6.76 -15.16 0.24
C SER A 96 6.99 -14.15 1.36
N ALA A 97 6.56 -14.49 2.56
CA ALA A 97 6.68 -13.66 3.74
C ALA A 97 7.22 -14.48 4.92
N ASN A 98 8.02 -13.84 5.76
CA ASN A 98 8.51 -14.42 7.00
C ASN A 98 7.96 -13.62 8.17
N PHE A 99 7.37 -14.31 9.13
CA PHE A 99 7.02 -13.79 10.43
C PHE A 99 8.08 -14.21 11.45
N TYR A 100 8.45 -13.28 12.33
CA TYR A 100 9.37 -13.51 13.43
C TYR A 100 8.74 -13.02 14.72
N THR A 101 8.94 -13.77 15.79
CA THR A 101 8.63 -13.34 17.16
C THR A 101 9.88 -13.47 18.01
N ASP A 102 10.26 -12.37 18.65
CA ASP A 102 11.43 -12.30 19.52
C ASP A 102 11.26 -13.11 20.80
N SER A 103 10.03 -13.24 21.30
CA SER A 103 9.73 -14.08 22.44
C SER A 103 8.31 -14.60 22.38
N PHE A 104 8.17 -15.93 22.43
CA PHE A 104 6.92 -16.59 22.73
C PHE A 104 6.97 -17.26 24.10
N ARG A 105 5.80 -17.36 24.73
CA ARG A 105 5.57 -18.20 25.89
C ARG A 105 4.24 -18.90 25.71
N GLY A 106 4.24 -20.21 25.94
CA GLY A 106 3.01 -20.99 25.95
C GLY A 106 3.00 -21.99 27.10
N HIS A 107 1.86 -22.13 27.74
CA HIS A 107 1.64 -22.99 28.89
C HIS A 107 0.72 -24.16 28.53
N SER A 108 1.18 -25.39 28.78
CA SER A 108 0.35 -26.60 28.70
C SER A 108 0.52 -27.44 29.95
N TRP A 109 -0.55 -27.51 30.76
CA TRP A 109 -0.67 -28.24 32.03
C TRP A 109 0.44 -28.00 33.07
N ILE A 110 1.63 -28.57 32.88
CA ILE A 110 2.80 -28.43 33.77
C ILE A 110 4.04 -27.86 33.05
N PHE A 111 3.96 -27.66 31.75
CA PHE A 111 5.08 -27.24 30.91
C PHE A 111 4.90 -25.79 30.46
N VAL A 112 5.96 -25.01 30.61
CA VAL A 112 6.07 -23.67 30.02
C VAL A 112 7.10 -23.75 28.90
N ALA A 113 6.63 -23.68 27.67
CA ALA A 113 7.48 -23.50 26.51
C ALA A 113 7.82 -22.02 26.39
N LYS A 114 9.12 -21.72 26.27
CA LYS A 114 9.62 -20.37 25.99
C LYS A 114 10.63 -20.43 24.88
N GLY A 115 10.66 -19.41 24.06
CA GLY A 115 11.60 -19.35 22.97
C GLY A 115 11.27 -18.29 21.94
N ASN A 116 11.75 -18.50 20.72
CA ASN A 116 11.52 -17.65 19.56
C ASN A 116 10.96 -18.51 18.43
N ALA A 117 10.09 -17.93 17.62
CA ALA A 117 9.52 -18.60 16.46
C ALA A 117 9.80 -17.81 15.18
N ARG A 118 10.08 -18.54 14.12
CA ARG A 118 10.14 -18.05 12.75
C ARG A 118 9.12 -18.84 11.95
N VAL A 119 8.27 -18.14 11.21
CA VAL A 119 7.26 -18.77 10.36
C VAL A 119 7.42 -18.27 8.94
N GLU A 120 7.58 -19.20 8.02
CA GLU A 120 7.70 -18.92 6.60
C GLU A 120 6.36 -19.20 5.94
N MET A 121 5.75 -18.16 5.37
CA MET A 121 4.51 -18.18 4.62
C MET A 121 4.89 -18.11 3.14
N LYS A 122 4.74 -19.20 2.41
CA LYS A 122 5.27 -19.30 1.04
C LYS A 122 4.31 -18.82 -0.03
N THR A 123 3.01 -18.82 0.28
CA THR A 123 1.96 -18.37 -0.63
C THR A 123 1.09 -17.33 0.06
N VAL A 124 1.37 -16.06 -0.24
CA VAL A 124 0.59 -14.90 0.18
C VAL A 124 0.13 -14.13 -1.06
N ASN A 125 -1.12 -13.73 -1.12
CA ASN A 125 -1.69 -12.91 -2.19
C ASN A 125 -2.15 -11.58 -1.60
N ILE A 126 -1.73 -10.47 -2.23
CA ILE A 126 -2.15 -9.12 -1.85
C ILE A 126 -2.78 -8.45 -3.06
N GLY A 127 -3.98 -7.91 -2.87
CA GLY A 127 -4.68 -7.04 -3.81
C GLY A 127 -4.96 -5.70 -3.15
N LEU A 128 -4.70 -4.61 -3.87
CA LEU A 128 -5.01 -3.25 -3.45
C LEU A 128 -5.60 -2.49 -4.64
N GLY A 129 -6.88 -2.15 -4.56
CA GLY A 129 -7.48 -1.17 -5.45
C GLY A 129 -7.29 0.25 -4.92
N LEU A 130 -6.92 1.18 -5.80
CA LEU A 130 -6.89 2.61 -5.51
C LEU A 130 -7.86 3.32 -6.43
N SER A 131 -8.97 3.78 -5.87
CA SER A 131 -9.94 4.61 -6.59
C SER A 131 -9.62 6.08 -6.43
N PHE A 132 -9.91 6.86 -7.46
CA PHE A 132 -9.57 8.29 -7.50
C PHE A 132 -10.73 9.15 -7.01
N GLU A 133 -10.38 10.16 -6.22
CA GLU A 133 -11.28 11.17 -5.69
C GLU A 133 -10.58 12.54 -5.64
N THR A 134 -11.21 13.51 -4.97
CA THR A 134 -10.62 14.84 -4.74
C THR A 134 -10.64 15.17 -3.27
N GLN A 135 -9.61 15.86 -2.79
CA GLN A 135 -9.56 16.42 -1.44
C GLN A 135 -9.53 17.95 -1.50
N THR A 136 -10.20 18.59 -0.54
CA THR A 136 -10.15 20.04 -0.35
C THR A 136 -9.15 20.35 0.75
N LEU A 137 -8.15 21.17 0.44
CA LEU A 137 -7.12 21.61 1.38
C LEU A 137 -7.65 22.73 2.28
N GLU A 138 -6.95 22.99 3.39
CA GLU A 138 -7.28 24.11 4.29
C GLU A 138 -7.28 25.48 3.58
N SER A 139 -6.49 25.60 2.50
CA SER A 139 -6.45 26.79 1.63
C SER A 139 -7.70 26.97 0.75
N GLY A 140 -8.64 26.02 0.77
CA GLY A 140 -9.81 25.96 -0.13
C GLY A 140 -9.49 25.43 -1.53
N ARG A 141 -8.22 25.08 -1.80
CA ARG A 141 -7.80 24.49 -3.08
C ARG A 141 -8.16 23.01 -3.13
N VAL A 142 -8.46 22.51 -4.32
CA VAL A 142 -8.86 21.12 -4.56
C VAL A 142 -7.78 20.41 -5.34
N VAL A 143 -7.31 19.27 -4.83
CA VAL A 143 -6.28 18.42 -5.43
C VAL A 143 -6.78 16.99 -5.59
N PRO A 144 -6.15 16.17 -6.46
CA PRO A 144 -6.45 14.75 -6.51
C PRO A 144 -6.22 14.08 -5.17
N ALA A 145 -6.98 13.03 -4.94
CA ALA A 145 -6.83 12.12 -3.82
C ALA A 145 -7.15 10.70 -4.29
N VAL A 146 -6.76 9.73 -3.47
CA VAL A 146 -7.07 8.32 -3.66
C VAL A 146 -7.69 7.77 -2.39
N LYS A 147 -8.52 6.75 -2.53
CA LYS A 147 -8.99 5.90 -1.45
C LYS A 147 -8.80 4.44 -1.82
N ALA A 148 -8.54 3.60 -0.83
CA ALA A 148 -8.45 2.18 -1.05
C ALA A 148 -9.84 1.60 -1.34
N VAL A 149 -9.91 0.71 -2.32
CA VAL A 149 -11.07 -0.14 -2.67
C VAL A 149 -10.56 -1.55 -2.89
N ASP A 150 -11.42 -2.55 -2.64
CA ASP A 150 -11.12 -3.96 -2.95
C ASP A 150 -9.73 -4.44 -2.47
N VAL A 151 -9.47 -4.22 -1.17
CA VAL A 151 -8.26 -4.72 -0.51
C VAL A 151 -8.43 -6.19 -0.17
N LEU A 152 -7.56 -7.02 -0.73
CA LEU A 152 -7.47 -8.46 -0.49
C LEU A 152 -6.13 -8.78 0.15
N VAL A 153 -6.15 -9.52 1.25
CA VAL A 153 -4.94 -10.12 1.84
C VAL A 153 -5.28 -11.56 2.14
N ASP A 154 -4.68 -12.48 1.41
CA ASP A 154 -4.92 -13.91 1.54
C ASP A 154 -3.59 -14.62 1.82
N ILE A 155 -3.57 -15.45 2.85
CA ILE A 155 -2.40 -16.20 3.29
C ILE A 155 -2.83 -17.66 3.27
N ASN A 156 -2.18 -18.49 2.47
CA ASN A 156 -2.54 -19.90 2.42
C ASN A 156 -2.09 -20.61 3.70
N HIS A 157 -3.03 -20.99 4.56
CA HIS A 157 -2.76 -21.66 5.84
C HIS A 157 -2.09 -23.03 5.68
N GLU A 158 -2.24 -23.67 4.52
CA GLU A 158 -1.63 -24.97 4.22
C GLU A 158 -0.15 -24.84 3.86
N ASP A 159 0.29 -23.68 3.39
CA ASP A 159 1.65 -23.44 2.89
C ASP A 159 2.50 -22.60 3.88
N ILE A 160 2.41 -22.99 5.15
CA ILE A 160 3.09 -22.36 6.28
C ILE A 160 4.08 -23.34 6.89
N SER A 161 5.35 -22.94 6.97
CA SER A 161 6.43 -23.70 7.61
C SER A 161 6.85 -23.02 8.91
N ILE A 162 6.72 -23.72 10.03
CA ILE A 162 6.98 -23.19 11.37
C ILE A 162 8.29 -23.74 11.91
N HIS A 163 9.18 -22.84 12.33
CA HIS A 163 10.45 -23.13 12.99
C HIS A 163 10.44 -22.53 14.40
N ILE A 164 10.61 -23.37 15.42
CA ILE A 164 10.55 -22.94 16.82
C ILE A 164 11.86 -23.30 17.56
N SER A 165 12.39 -22.39 18.38
CA SER A 165 13.68 -22.46 19.10
C SER A 165 13.57 -21.99 20.58
N GLY A 166 14.25 -22.57 21.59
CA GLY A 166 13.65 -22.80 22.94
C GLY A 166 13.72 -24.23 23.59
N ASN A 167 12.95 -24.45 24.68
CA ASN A 167 13.20 -25.52 25.68
C ASN A 167 12.32 -26.80 25.61
N ILE A 168 11.10 -26.76 25.06
CA ILE A 168 10.16 -27.92 25.04
C ILE A 168 9.36 -27.91 23.74
N TRP A 169 9.52 -28.95 22.90
CA TRP A 169 9.14 -28.89 21.47
C TRP A 169 8.01 -29.77 21.01
N ALA A 170 8.12 -31.08 21.25
CA ALA A 170 7.34 -32.07 20.52
C ALA A 170 5.82 -31.88 20.71
N ASP A 171 5.39 -31.62 21.95
CA ASP A 171 3.96 -31.47 22.27
C ASP A 171 3.47 -30.03 22.10
N PHE A 172 4.36 -29.04 22.15
CA PHE A 172 4.01 -27.63 21.99
C PHE A 172 3.84 -27.24 20.51
N ALA A 173 4.60 -27.87 19.61
CA ALA A 173 4.59 -27.53 18.17
C ALA A 173 3.19 -27.66 17.54
N SER A 174 2.43 -28.72 17.85
CA SER A 174 1.08 -28.91 17.29
C SER A 174 0.08 -27.86 17.80
N ALA A 175 0.13 -27.51 19.09
CA ALA A 175 -0.74 -26.47 19.64
C ALA A 175 -0.37 -25.08 19.11
N PHE A 176 0.92 -24.80 18.98
CA PHE A 176 1.43 -23.56 18.39
C PHE A 176 1.02 -23.45 16.92
N GLU A 177 1.10 -24.53 16.14
CA GLU A 177 0.70 -24.50 14.73
C GLU A 177 -0.78 -24.13 14.57
N ILE A 178 -1.68 -24.72 15.36
CA ILE A 178 -3.11 -24.39 15.34
C ILE A 178 -3.34 -22.93 15.74
N PHE A 179 -2.71 -22.49 16.83
CA PHE A 179 -2.81 -21.10 17.29
C PHE A 179 -2.27 -20.10 16.27
N PHE A 180 -1.12 -20.39 15.66
CA PHE A 180 -0.51 -19.55 14.65
C PHE A 180 -1.41 -19.43 13.42
N LYS A 181 -1.82 -20.57 12.84
CA LYS A 181 -2.66 -20.62 11.63
C LYS A 181 -4.03 -19.97 11.82
N SER A 182 -4.58 -19.99 13.03
CA SER A 182 -5.91 -19.42 13.29
C SER A 182 -5.88 -17.97 13.79
N THR A 183 -4.96 -17.64 14.70
CA THR A 183 -4.98 -16.33 15.39
C THR A 183 -3.95 -15.38 14.79
N VAL A 184 -2.71 -15.84 14.66
CA VAL A 184 -1.60 -14.98 14.21
C VAL A 184 -1.74 -14.66 12.73
N VAL A 185 -2.10 -15.65 11.89
CA VAL A 185 -2.33 -15.40 10.46
C VAL A 185 -3.47 -14.41 10.23
N SER A 186 -4.61 -14.58 10.91
CA SER A 186 -5.71 -13.62 10.81
C SER A 186 -5.31 -12.22 11.29
N LEU A 187 -4.56 -12.11 12.39
CA LEU A 187 -4.04 -10.83 12.85
C LEU A 187 -3.11 -10.17 11.81
N ILE A 188 -2.23 -10.95 11.16
CA ILE A 188 -1.37 -10.45 10.09
C ILE A 188 -2.23 -9.98 8.91
N GLN A 189 -3.22 -10.77 8.49
CA GLN A 189 -4.12 -10.40 7.40
C GLN A 189 -4.86 -9.09 7.70
N ASP A 190 -5.45 -8.98 8.89
CA ASP A 190 -6.18 -7.79 9.33
C ASP A 190 -5.25 -6.58 9.41
N THR A 191 -4.07 -6.72 10.03
CA THR A 191 -3.10 -5.61 10.16
C THR A 191 -2.60 -5.13 8.80
N VAL A 192 -2.27 -6.05 7.89
CA VAL A 192 -1.86 -5.71 6.52
C VAL A 192 -3.02 -5.03 5.79
N ARG A 193 -4.23 -5.59 5.87
CA ARG A 193 -5.42 -5.04 5.22
C ARG A 193 -5.74 -3.63 5.71
N ASP A 194 -5.71 -3.40 7.01
CA ASP A 194 -5.94 -2.08 7.62
C ASP A 194 -4.86 -1.09 7.18
N THR A 195 -3.60 -1.51 7.16
CA THR A 195 -2.50 -0.65 6.68
C THR A 195 -2.65 -0.28 5.21
N LEU A 196 -3.02 -1.23 4.35
CA LEU A 196 -3.26 -0.97 2.93
C LEU A 196 -4.51 -0.10 2.71
N THR A 197 -5.52 -0.26 3.56
CA THR A 197 -6.78 0.49 3.47
C THR A 197 -6.62 1.93 3.94
N ASP A 198 -5.86 2.16 5.01
CA ASP A 198 -5.77 3.47 5.67
C ASP A 198 -4.44 4.16 5.37
N SER A 199 -3.32 3.50 5.67
CA SER A 199 -2.00 4.15 5.68
C SER A 199 -1.51 4.51 4.28
N VAL A 200 -1.78 3.65 3.29
CA VAL A 200 -1.37 3.91 1.89
C VAL A 200 -2.10 5.14 1.33
N PRO A 201 -3.46 5.24 1.39
CA PRO A 201 -4.16 6.46 1.00
C PRO A 201 -3.72 7.69 1.78
N ILE A 202 -3.54 7.60 3.11
CA ILE A 202 -3.07 8.72 3.93
C ILE A 202 -1.71 9.24 3.42
N TYR A 203 -0.78 8.34 3.13
CA TYR A 203 0.53 8.71 2.62
C TYR A 203 0.45 9.40 1.25
N ILE A 204 -0.26 8.79 0.29
CA ILE A 204 -0.41 9.34 -1.07
C ILE A 204 -1.11 10.71 -1.02
N ASN A 205 -2.22 10.80 -0.31
CA ASN A 205 -3.00 12.04 -0.18
C ASN A 205 -2.19 13.12 0.52
N GLY A 206 -1.38 12.77 1.53
CA GLY A 206 -0.47 13.70 2.19
C GLY A 206 0.64 14.23 1.28
N VAL A 207 1.15 13.42 0.34
CA VAL A 207 2.09 13.87 -0.69
C VAL A 207 1.41 14.83 -1.68
N LEU A 208 0.21 14.49 -2.14
CA LEU A 208 -0.56 15.33 -3.05
C LEU A 208 -0.96 16.65 -2.40
N ALA A 209 -1.36 16.65 -1.13
CA ALA A 209 -1.72 17.85 -0.37
C ALA A 209 -0.55 18.83 -0.21
N LYS A 210 0.68 18.32 -0.02
CA LYS A 210 1.90 19.15 0.10
C LYS A 210 2.22 19.99 -1.12
N SER A 211 1.63 19.69 -2.27
CA SER A 211 1.78 20.50 -3.47
C SER A 211 1.02 21.83 -3.42
N ASN A 212 0.02 21.95 -2.54
CA ASN A 212 -0.90 23.08 -2.49
C ASN A 212 -1.54 23.42 -3.86
N ALA A 213 -1.74 22.43 -4.72
CA ALA A 213 -2.25 22.59 -6.10
C ALA A 213 -1.48 23.63 -6.95
N SER A 214 -0.22 23.91 -6.62
CA SER A 214 0.63 24.86 -7.31
C SER A 214 2.00 24.26 -7.60
N TRP A 215 2.58 24.61 -8.75
CA TRP A 215 3.98 24.30 -9.08
C TRP A 215 4.70 25.55 -9.57
N SER A 216 5.91 25.78 -9.05
CA SER A 216 6.78 26.84 -9.57
C SER A 216 7.22 26.51 -11.00
N VAL A 217 7.08 27.48 -11.91
CA VAL A 217 7.47 27.31 -13.31
C VAL A 217 8.98 27.42 -13.43
N ALA A 218 9.63 26.33 -13.84
CA ALA A 218 11.09 26.31 -13.95
C ALA A 218 11.59 27.36 -14.96
N GLY A 219 12.57 28.17 -14.53
CA GLY A 219 13.16 29.22 -15.36
C GLY A 219 12.45 30.58 -15.29
N PHE A 220 11.35 30.70 -14.54
CA PHE A 220 10.62 31.94 -14.35
C PHE A 220 10.46 32.23 -12.85
N GLU A 221 11.05 33.32 -12.37
CA GLU A 221 10.91 33.74 -10.97
C GLU A 221 9.49 34.24 -10.72
N ASN A 222 8.88 33.85 -9.59
CA ASN A 222 7.52 34.25 -9.17
C ASN A 222 6.36 33.71 -10.01
N TRP A 223 6.63 32.88 -11.03
CA TRP A 223 5.58 32.25 -11.82
C TRP A 223 5.15 30.91 -11.21
N GLU A 224 3.85 30.76 -11.03
CA GLU A 224 3.22 29.54 -10.55
C GLU A 224 2.20 29.00 -11.55
N LEU A 225 2.13 27.67 -11.64
CA LEU A 225 1.09 26.94 -12.36
C LEU A 225 0.05 26.42 -11.36
N ASP A 226 -1.17 26.94 -11.44
CA ASP A 226 -2.34 26.39 -10.75
C ASP A 226 -2.79 25.10 -11.44
N TRP A 227 -2.61 23.98 -10.75
CA TRP A 227 -3.04 22.66 -11.21
C TRP A 227 -4.19 22.10 -10.36
N MET A 228 -5.02 22.95 -9.75
CA MET A 228 -6.26 22.50 -9.11
C MET A 228 -7.07 21.59 -10.04
N THR A 229 -7.61 20.51 -9.49
CA THR A 229 -8.59 19.67 -10.19
C THR A 229 -9.98 19.94 -9.65
N ALA A 230 -10.97 20.02 -10.54
CA ALA A 230 -12.37 20.14 -10.16
C ALA A 230 -13.05 18.77 -10.02
N PHE A 231 -12.46 17.70 -10.55
CA PHE A 231 -13.07 16.39 -10.64
C PHE A 231 -12.06 15.27 -10.33
N PRO A 232 -12.52 14.12 -9.82
CA PRO A 232 -11.68 12.94 -9.71
C PRO A 232 -11.08 12.55 -11.06
N ALA A 233 -9.91 11.90 -11.02
CA ALA A 233 -9.41 11.23 -12.20
C ALA A 233 -10.36 10.09 -12.60
N ILE A 234 -10.46 9.84 -13.90
CA ILE A 234 -11.31 8.80 -14.49
C ILE A 234 -10.40 7.67 -14.95
N VAL A 235 -10.68 6.46 -14.50
CA VAL A 235 -10.02 5.25 -14.97
C VAL A 235 -10.80 4.69 -16.15
N THR A 236 -10.09 4.43 -17.22
CA THR A 236 -10.57 3.72 -18.41
C THR A 236 -9.88 2.36 -18.50
N ASP A 237 -10.23 1.57 -19.51
CA ASP A 237 -9.59 0.27 -19.74
C ASP A 237 -8.07 0.38 -19.91
N THR A 238 -7.56 1.51 -20.43
CA THR A 238 -6.15 1.68 -20.78
C THR A 238 -5.46 2.87 -20.12
N SER A 239 -6.20 3.77 -19.48
CA SER A 239 -5.63 5.04 -18.99
C SER A 239 -6.28 5.55 -17.71
N ILE A 240 -5.55 6.44 -17.04
CA ILE A 240 -6.06 7.32 -15.99
C ILE A 240 -6.10 8.73 -16.57
N GLU A 241 -7.28 9.33 -16.64
CA GLU A 241 -7.49 10.65 -17.22
C GLU A 241 -7.79 11.65 -16.13
N CYS A 242 -7.08 12.78 -16.12
CA CYS A 242 -7.29 13.86 -15.17
C CYS A 242 -7.33 15.21 -15.87
N GLY A 243 -8.14 16.12 -15.35
CA GLY A 243 -8.19 17.48 -15.83
C GLY A 243 -7.76 18.46 -14.75
N PHE A 244 -6.95 19.43 -15.15
CA PHE A 244 -6.38 20.44 -14.28
C PHE A 244 -6.77 21.84 -14.78
N ARG A 245 -6.87 22.78 -13.86
CA ARG A 245 -7.17 24.19 -14.16
C ARG A 245 -6.13 24.78 -15.12
N GLY A 246 -4.84 24.57 -14.86
CA GLY A 246 -3.76 24.90 -15.79
C GLY A 246 -3.54 26.39 -16.03
N ILE A 247 -3.74 27.23 -15.01
CA ILE A 247 -3.56 28.68 -15.12
C ILE A 247 -2.17 29.03 -14.61
N MET A 248 -1.39 29.73 -15.44
CA MET A 248 -0.14 30.33 -15.00
C MET A 248 -0.37 31.76 -14.55
N TYR A 249 0.20 32.15 -13.42
CA TYR A 249 0.11 33.51 -12.88
C TYR A 249 1.42 33.94 -12.24
N ASP A 250 1.65 35.25 -12.25
CA ASP A 250 2.72 35.90 -11.50
C ASP A 250 2.25 36.11 -10.05
N THR A 251 3.10 35.83 -9.08
CA THR A 251 2.83 35.96 -7.65
C THR A 251 3.19 37.34 -7.09
N GLN A 252 3.73 38.23 -7.92
CA GLN A 252 4.01 39.64 -7.58
C GLN A 252 2.83 40.58 -7.81
#